data_AF-A0AAW0EM93-F1
#
_entry.id   AF-A0AAW0EM93-F1
#
_cell.length_a   1.000
_cell.length_b   1.000
_cell.length_c   1.000
_cell.angle_alpha   90.00
_cell.angle_beta   90.00
_cell.angle_gamma   90.00
#
_symmetry.space_group_name_H-M   'P 1'
#
loop_
_entity.id
_entity.type
_entity.pdbx_description
1 polymer ?
#
loop_
_entity_poly.entity_id
_entity_poly.type
_entity_poly.pdbx_seq_one_letter_code
_entity_poly.pdbx_strand_id
1 'polypeptide(L)'
;MTSPAAPASAASETLITRLPPYFPTTCKQCAAPTEAFFRCFEKHAVMMHDRDTATAATSLHHCQPELRDYMTCMERQQVAKGKPWWKIW
;
A
#
# COMPACT_ATOMS: atom_id res chain seq x y z
N MET A 1 -20.54 -35.30 12.57
CA MET A 1 -19.87 -34.23 13.33
C MET A 1 -18.50 -34.03 12.71
N THR A 2 -18.07 -32.77 12.52
CA THR A 2 -16.83 -32.27 11.87
C THR A 2 -16.99 -31.68 10.46
N SER A 3 -16.83 -30.35 10.44
CA SER A 3 -16.77 -29.34 9.37
C SER A 3 -15.88 -29.66 8.15
N PRO A 4 -16.05 -28.90 7.06
CA PRO A 4 -15.11 -27.79 6.87
C PRO A 4 -15.82 -26.42 6.89
N ALA A 5 -15.36 -25.57 7.82
CA ALA A 5 -15.62 -24.14 7.78
C ALA A 5 -14.94 -23.62 6.52
N ALA A 6 -15.74 -23.13 5.58
CA ALA A 6 -15.24 -22.35 4.46
C ALA A 6 -14.41 -21.19 5.03
N PRO A 7 -13.17 -20.96 4.56
CA PRO A 7 -12.42 -19.80 5.00
C PRO A 7 -13.18 -18.55 4.59
N ALA A 8 -13.47 -17.73 5.59
CA ALA A 8 -14.00 -16.39 5.42
C ALA A 8 -13.08 -15.56 4.49
N SER A 9 -13.69 -14.54 3.89
CA SER A 9 -13.03 -13.43 3.21
C SER A 9 -12.49 -13.71 1.81
N ALA A 10 -13.40 -13.99 0.89
CA ALA A 10 -13.38 -13.26 -0.37
C ALA A 10 -13.69 -11.78 -0.07
N ALA A 11 -12.73 -11.06 0.51
CA ALA A 11 -12.73 -9.62 0.39
C ALA A 11 -12.57 -9.36 -1.11
N SER A 12 -13.56 -8.70 -1.71
CA SER A 12 -13.39 -7.96 -2.96
C SER A 12 -12.37 -6.85 -2.69
N GLU A 13 -11.12 -7.25 -2.51
CA GLU A 13 -10.02 -6.37 -2.17
C GLU A 13 -9.69 -5.63 -3.46
N THR A 14 -10.13 -4.38 -3.55
CA THR A 14 -9.91 -3.55 -4.72
C THR A 14 -8.41 -3.46 -4.97
N LEU A 15 -7.91 -4.16 -5.99
CA LEU A 15 -6.49 -4.15 -6.27
C LEU A 15 -6.07 -2.73 -6.59
N ILE A 16 -5.05 -2.28 -5.87
CA ILE A 16 -4.51 -0.94 -6.01
C ILE A 16 -3.65 -0.97 -7.27
N THR A 17 -4.25 -0.60 -8.39
CA THR A 17 -3.58 -0.52 -9.70
C THR A 17 -2.81 0.77 -9.89
N ARG A 18 -3.02 1.75 -8.99
CA ARG A 18 -2.38 3.07 -9.05
C ARG A 18 -1.90 3.47 -7.67
N LEU A 19 -0.69 4.01 -7.63
CA LEU A 19 -0.11 4.56 -6.42
C LEU A 19 -0.91 5.78 -5.95
N PRO A 20 -1.01 6.00 -4.63
CA PRO A 20 -1.68 7.17 -4.09
C PRO A 20 -0.93 8.47 -4.46
N PRO A 21 -1.61 9.62 -4.47
CA PRO A 21 -1.04 10.89 -4.94
C PRO A 21 0.10 11.43 -4.06
N TYR A 22 0.21 10.95 -2.82
CA TYR A 22 1.30 11.29 -1.91
C TYR A 22 2.54 10.41 -2.11
N PHE A 23 2.49 9.36 -2.93
CA PHE A 23 3.68 8.59 -3.27
C PHE A 23 4.68 9.47 -4.06
N PRO A 24 6.01 9.38 -3.85
CA PRO A 24 6.76 8.46 -2.97
C PRO A 24 7.00 8.99 -1.56
N THR A 25 6.32 10.08 -1.15
CA THR A 25 6.56 10.69 0.17
C THR A 25 6.09 9.79 1.30
N THR A 26 6.78 9.84 2.43
CA THR A 26 6.49 9.03 3.61
C THR A 26 6.74 9.82 4.88
N CYS A 27 5.85 9.64 5.85
CA CYS A 27 6.07 10.14 7.20
C CYS A 27 7.01 9.19 7.96
N LYS A 28 7.86 9.72 8.85
CA LYS A 28 8.75 8.89 9.71
C LYS A 28 8.05 7.75 10.44
N GLN A 29 6.77 7.97 10.79
CA GLN A 29 5.91 7.03 11.50
C GLN A 29 5.48 5.83 10.64
N CYS A 30 5.54 5.98 9.32
CA CYS A 30 5.17 4.96 8.33
C CYS A 30 6.41 4.41 7.60
N ALA A 31 7.63 4.65 8.10
CA ALA A 31 8.85 4.19 7.45
C ALA A 31 8.88 2.66 7.29
N ALA A 32 8.56 1.90 8.34
CA ALA A 32 8.56 0.44 8.29
C ALA A 32 7.64 -0.18 7.20
N PRO A 33 6.34 0.17 7.10
CA PRO A 33 5.49 -0.38 6.04
C PRO A 33 5.89 0.14 4.64
N THR A 34 6.44 1.36 4.57
CA THR A 34 6.98 1.92 3.33
C THR A 34 8.18 1.12 2.83
N GLU A 35 9.15 0.86 3.71
CA GLU A 35 10.34 0.07 3.38
C GLU A 35 9.97 -1.36 3.00
N ALA A 36 8.98 -1.96 3.68
CA ALA A 36 8.47 -3.27 3.29
C ALA A 36 7.89 -3.27 1.86
N PHE A 37 7.09 -2.25 1.52
CA PHE A 37 6.58 -2.07 0.16
C PHE A 37 7.70 -1.90 -0.86
N PHE A 38 8.64 -0.98 -0.63
CA PHE A 38 9.75 -0.76 -1.55
C PHE A 38 10.62 -2.01 -1.72
N ARG A 39 10.91 -2.73 -0.63
CA ARG A 39 11.69 -3.97 -0.72
C ARG A 39 11.00 -5.05 -1.54
N CYS A 40 9.68 -5.18 -1.42
CA CYS A 40 8.91 -6.07 -2.30
C CYS A 40 8.93 -5.55 -3.75
N PHE A 41 8.67 -4.26 -3.91
CA PHE A 41 8.60 -3.63 -5.22
C PHE A 41 9.94 -3.75 -5.97
N GLU A 42 11.08 -3.41 -5.37
CA GLU A 42 12.41 -3.55 -5.97
C GLU A 42 12.75 -4.99 -6.37
N LYS A 43 12.25 -5.98 -5.62
CA LYS A 43 12.45 -7.40 -5.94
C LYS A 43 11.70 -7.82 -7.21
N HIS A 44 10.52 -7.24 -7.45
CA HIS A 44 9.65 -7.62 -8.56
C HIS A 44 9.71 -6.64 -9.74
N ALA A 45 10.04 -5.37 -9.50
CA ALA A 45 10.06 -4.27 -10.45
C ALA A 45 11.37 -4.24 -11.25
N VAL A 46 11.87 -5.41 -11.63
CA VAL A 46 13.05 -5.56 -12.47
C VAL A 46 12.61 -5.31 -13.90
N MET A 47 12.73 -4.06 -14.37
CA MET A 47 12.42 -3.72 -15.76
C MET A 47 13.29 -4.57 -16.70
N MET A 48 12.66 -5.49 -17.44
CA MET A 48 13.36 -6.26 -18.47
C MET A 48 13.70 -5.40 -19.69
N HIS A 49 12.88 -4.38 -19.98
CA HIS A 49 13.06 -3.45 -21.08
C HIS A 49 12.70 -2.02 -20.66
N ASP A 50 13.31 -1.01 -21.28
CA ASP A 50 13.11 0.43 -21.00
C ASP A 50 11.64 0.88 -21.11
N ARG A 51 10.82 0.14 -21.87
CA ARG A 51 9.38 0.41 -22.06
C ARG A 51 8.46 -0.52 -21.28
N ASP A 52 9.01 -1.35 -20.39
CA ASP A 52 8.23 -2.35 -19.67
C ASP A 52 7.46 -1.74 -18.49
N THR A 53 6.36 -1.05 -18.81
CA THR A 53 5.44 -0.49 -17.81
C THR A 53 4.56 -1.56 -17.16
N ALA A 54 4.50 -2.75 -17.77
CA ALA A 54 3.74 -3.89 -17.26
C ALA A 54 4.39 -4.51 -16.01
N THR A 55 5.72 -4.51 -15.93
CA THR A 55 6.46 -5.04 -14.77
C THR A 55 6.15 -4.23 -13.52
N ALA A 56 6.09 -2.89 -13.62
CA ALA A 56 5.71 -2.05 -12.49
C ALA A 56 4.29 -2.36 -11.98
N ALA A 57 3.33 -2.50 -12.90
CA ALA A 57 1.94 -2.84 -12.56
C ALA A 57 1.83 -4.25 -11.94
N THR A 58 2.56 -5.22 -12.48
CA THR A 58 2.60 -6.60 -11.97
C THR A 58 3.25 -6.67 -10.59
N SER A 59 4.28 -5.87 -10.35
CA SER A 59 4.94 -5.75 -9.05
C SER A 59 4.02 -5.13 -8.00
N LEU A 60 3.24 -4.11 -8.37
CA LEU A 60 2.19 -3.59 -7.49
C LEU A 60 1.17 -4.68 -7.13
N HIS A 61 0.79 -5.55 -8.08
CA HIS A 61 -0.10 -6.68 -7.83
C HIS A 61 0.49 -7.70 -6.84
N HIS A 62 1.80 -7.97 -6.91
CA HIS A 62 2.46 -8.87 -5.97
C HIS A 62 2.61 -8.25 -4.58
N CYS A 63 2.86 -6.95 -4.50
CA CYS A 63 3.13 -6.24 -3.26
C CYS A 63 1.88 -5.53 -2.68
N GLN A 64 0.67 -6.00 -3.03
CA GLN A 64 -0.59 -5.46 -2.50
C GLN A 64 -0.67 -5.43 -0.96
N PRO A 65 -0.22 -6.44 -0.19
CA PRO A 65 -0.35 -6.41 1.27
C PRO A 65 0.47 -5.26 1.87
N GLU A 66 1.73 -5.13 1.46
CA GLU A 66 2.64 -4.08 1.90
C GLU A 66 2.16 -2.68 1.46
N LEU A 67 1.65 -2.56 0.22
CA LEU A 67 1.10 -1.31 -0.30
C LEU A 67 -0.11 -0.84 0.53
N ARG A 68 -0.96 -1.78 0.95
CA ARG A 68 -2.12 -1.47 1.81
C ARG A 68 -1.71 -1.02 3.20
N ASP A 69 -0.69 -1.64 3.78
CA ASP A 69 -0.18 -1.26 5.10
C ASP A 69 0.42 0.16 5.07
N TYR A 70 1.19 0.45 4.02
CA TYR A 70 1.69 1.78 3.71
C TYR A 70 0.56 2.82 3.57
N MET A 71 -0.45 2.55 2.73
CA MET A 71 -1.58 3.45 2.53
C MET A 71 -2.36 3.68 3.83
N THR A 72 -2.65 2.61 4.56
CA THR A 72 -3.36 2.68 5.84
C THR A 72 -2.62 3.56 6.85
N CYS A 73 -1.29 3.43 6.93
CA CYS A 73 -0.49 4.27 7.81
C CYS A 73 -0.51 5.73 7.36
N MET A 74 -0.29 5.99 6.07
CA MET A 74 -0.26 7.35 5.51
C MET A 74 -1.61 8.06 5.64
N GLU A 75 -2.71 7.38 5.35
CA GLU A 75 -4.07 7.93 5.50
C GLU A 75 -4.38 8.28 6.96
N ARG A 76 -4.01 7.43 7.92
CA ARG A 76 -4.13 7.73 9.36
C ARG A 76 -3.33 8.97 9.74
N GLN A 77 -2.13 9.13 9.20
CA GLN A 77 -1.28 10.30 9.46
C GLN A 77 -1.83 11.57 8.82
N GLN A 78 -2.40 11.48 7.63
CA GLN A 78 -3.07 12.60 6.96
C GLN A 78 -4.29 13.08 7.75
N VAL A 79 -5.10 12.15 8.27
CA VAL A 79 -6.24 12.48 9.16
C VAL A 79 -5.76 13.10 10.47
N ALA A 80 -4.67 12.59 11.05
CA ALA A 80 -4.09 13.16 12.27
C ALA A 80 -3.54 14.58 12.05
N LYS A 81 -2.88 14.84 10.92
CA LYS A 81 -2.40 16.18 10.51
C LYS A 81 -3.52 17.12 10.10
N GLY A 82 -4.62 16.60 9.57
CA GLY A 82 -5.80 17.34 9.16
C GLY A 82 -6.66 17.85 10.33
N LYS A 83 -6.26 17.60 11.58
CA LYS A 83 -6.90 18.21 12.76
C LYS A 83 -6.55 19.69 12.82
N PRO A 84 -7.52 20.58 12.57
CA PRO A 84 -7.24 21.99 12.57
C PRO A 84 -7.18 22.49 14.00
N TRP A 85 -5.97 22.75 14.48
CA TRP A 85 -5.73 23.41 15.77
C TRP A 85 -6.33 24.84 15.83
N TRP A 86 -6.79 25.39 14.70
CA TRP A 86 -7.42 26.71 14.57
C TRP A 86 -8.88 26.81 15.07
N LYS A 87 -9.47 25.74 15.61
CA LYS A 87 -10.88 25.72 16.08
C LYS A 87 -11.00 25.84 17.61
N ILE A 88 -9.94 26.31 18.26
CA ILE A 88 -9.85 26.58 19.70
C ILE A 88 -9.22 27.97 19.90
N TRP A 89 -9.85 29.02 19.35
CA TRP A 89 -9.88 30.39 19.85
C TRP A 89 -10.80 31.26 19.00
#